data_AF-A0A5S9MG88-F1
#
_entry.id   AF-A0A5S9MG88-F1
#
_cell.length_a   1.000
_cell.length_b   1.000
_cell.length_c   1.000
_cell.angle_alpha   90.00
_cell.angle_beta   90.00
_cell.angle_gamma   90.00
#
_symmetry.space_group_name_H-M   'P 1'
#
loop_
_entity.id
_entity.type
_entity.pdbx_description
1 polymer ?
#
loop_
_entity_poly.entity_id
_entity_poly.type
_entity_poly.pdbx_seq_one_letter_code
_entity_poly.pdbx_strand_id
1 'polypeptide(L)'
;MTWPHEQPLRLPVDWVFDHPTRDIAEYLRETFVQHKEDLIEEGFSFLQQYEEVTPLSSFSKRLLYSRLLFPLHYFEIVEGYYMSGENEKSYYEERLDYVLNDANRYEYFLKVFQEMSAMRSGGSPIPAVGWIQPAADLKFQ
;
A
#
# COMPACT_ATOMS: atom_id res chain seq x y z
N MET A 1 6.23 9.55 -23.70
CA MET A 1 6.17 8.08 -23.82
C MET A 1 4.73 7.69 -23.65
N THR A 2 4.10 7.16 -24.70
CA THR A 2 2.69 6.73 -24.65
C THR A 2 2.61 5.40 -23.92
N TRP A 3 1.89 5.34 -22.80
CA TRP A 3 1.48 4.08 -22.18
C TRP A 3 0.87 3.19 -23.27
N PRO A 4 1.42 2.00 -23.55
CA PRO A 4 0.81 1.14 -24.56
C PRO A 4 -0.50 0.63 -23.97
N HIS A 5 -1.56 0.79 -24.76
CA HIS A 5 -2.87 0.17 -24.59
C HIS A 5 -2.75 -1.18 -23.86
N GLU A 6 -3.49 -1.32 -22.76
CA GLU A 6 -3.60 -2.56 -21.98
C GLU A 6 -3.73 -3.76 -22.93
N GLN A 7 -2.64 -4.51 -23.07
CA GLN A 7 -2.68 -5.85 -23.65
C GLN A 7 -3.19 -6.76 -22.54
N PRO A 8 -4.40 -7.35 -22.65
CA PRO A 8 -4.91 -8.25 -21.61
C PRO A 8 -4.09 -9.55 -21.48
N LEU A 9 -3.12 -9.77 -22.38
CA LEU A 9 -2.17 -10.88 -22.31
C LEU A 9 -0.74 -10.33 -22.13
N ARG A 10 -0.13 -10.61 -20.97
CA ARG A 10 1.33 -10.49 -20.80
C ARG A 10 2.00 -11.79 -21.22
N LEU A 11 3.08 -11.71 -22.00
CA LEU A 11 3.83 -12.91 -22.36
C LEU A 11 4.48 -13.48 -21.10
N PRO A 12 4.64 -14.82 -20.96
CA PRO A 12 5.30 -15.41 -19.78
C PRO A 12 6.70 -14.87 -19.51
N VAL A 13 7.40 -14.34 -20.54
CA VAL A 13 8.71 -13.70 -20.40
C VAL A 13 8.66 -12.31 -19.76
N ASP A 14 7.47 -11.68 -19.71
CA ASP A 14 7.23 -10.41 -19.03
C ASP A 14 6.97 -10.61 -17.53
N TRP A 15 6.86 -11.86 -17.06
CA TRP A 15 6.64 -12.18 -15.66
C TRP A 15 7.95 -12.12 -14.92
N VAL A 16 8.04 -11.18 -13.98
CA VAL A 16 9.20 -11.03 -13.11
C VAL A 16 8.95 -11.85 -11.85
N PHE A 17 9.84 -12.80 -11.56
CA PHE A 17 9.80 -13.55 -10.30
C PHE A 17 10.25 -12.63 -9.16
N ASP A 18 9.34 -12.32 -8.24
CA ASP A 18 9.57 -11.50 -7.06
C ASP A 18 8.97 -12.19 -5.82
N HIS A 19 9.23 -11.63 -4.65
CA HIS A 19 8.65 -12.14 -3.40
C HIS A 19 7.13 -11.93 -3.39
N PRO A 20 6.32 -12.93 -2.97
CA PRO A 20 4.85 -12.87 -3.03
C PRO A 20 4.22 -11.71 -2.26
N THR A 21 4.94 -11.16 -1.29
CA THR A 21 4.50 -9.96 -0.55
C THR A 21 4.43 -8.71 -1.43
N ARG A 22 5.04 -8.71 -2.62
CA ARG A 22 4.85 -7.65 -3.60
C ARG A 22 3.39 -7.58 -4.02
N ASP A 23 2.83 -8.69 -4.50
CA ASP A 23 1.45 -8.72 -4.99
C ASP A 23 0.45 -8.37 -3.89
N ILE A 24 0.70 -8.84 -2.66
CA ILE A 24 -0.08 -8.47 -1.48
C ILE A 24 0.01 -6.96 -1.22
N ALA A 25 1.20 -6.36 -1.29
CA ALA A 25 1.38 -4.94 -1.06
C ALA A 25 0.70 -4.10 -2.15
N GLU A 26 0.81 -4.50 -3.43
CA GLU A 26 0.14 -3.82 -4.53
C GLU A 26 -1.38 -3.89 -4.40
N TYR A 27 -1.93 -5.05 -4.04
CA TYR A 27 -3.35 -5.18 -3.77
C TYR A 27 -3.82 -4.23 -2.66
N LEU A 28 -3.15 -4.24 -1.49
CA LEU A 28 -3.55 -3.40 -0.36
C LEU A 28 -3.42 -1.90 -0.66
N ARG A 29 -2.43 -1.50 -1.44
CA ARG A 29 -2.27 -0.11 -1.90
C ARG A 29 -3.40 0.29 -2.84
N GLU A 30 -3.73 -0.55 -3.80
CA GLU A 30 -4.83 -0.28 -4.73
C GLU A 30 -6.18 -0.21 -3.99
N THR A 31 -6.43 -1.14 -3.06
CA THR A 31 -7.61 -1.09 -2.18
C THR A 31 -7.65 0.21 -1.38
N PHE A 32 -6.52 0.73 -0.91
CA PHE A 32 -6.50 2.03 -0.24
C PHE A 32 -6.92 3.17 -1.18
N VAL A 33 -6.44 3.18 -2.41
CA VAL A 33 -6.75 4.26 -3.37
C VAL A 33 -8.20 4.20 -3.84
N GLN A 34 -8.72 3.00 -4.14
CA GLN A 34 -10.05 2.83 -4.74
C GLN A 34 -11.15 2.68 -3.71
N HIS A 35 -10.87 2.00 -2.59
CA HIS A 35 -11.86 1.53 -1.62
C HIS A 35 -11.39 1.85 -0.19
N LYS A 36 -10.95 3.09 0.04
CA LYS A 36 -10.40 3.56 1.33
C LYS A 36 -11.30 3.29 2.53
N GLU A 37 -12.62 3.31 2.32
CA GLU A 37 -13.62 3.02 3.36
C GLU A 37 -13.52 1.60 3.89
N ASP A 38 -13.30 0.66 2.98
CA ASP A 38 -13.34 -0.76 3.25
C ASP A 38 -11.94 -1.35 3.50
N LEU A 39 -10.86 -0.59 3.27
CA LEU A 39 -9.48 -1.09 3.35
C LEU A 39 -9.18 -1.90 4.62
N ILE A 40 -9.63 -1.44 5.78
CA ILE A 40 -9.38 -2.17 7.03
C ILE A 40 -10.10 -3.52 6.96
N GLU A 41 -11.39 -3.55 6.67
CA GLU A 41 -12.17 -4.78 6.64
C GLU A 41 -11.73 -5.72 5.50
N GLU A 42 -11.74 -5.22 4.26
CA GLU A 42 -11.38 -5.99 3.07
C GLU A 42 -9.90 -6.38 3.06
N GLY A 43 -9.00 -5.45 3.38
CA GLY A 43 -7.57 -5.71 3.39
C GLY A 43 -7.17 -6.77 4.43
N PHE A 44 -7.73 -6.71 5.65
CA PHE A 44 -7.47 -7.76 6.64
C PHE A 44 -8.15 -9.08 6.31
N SER A 45 -9.37 -9.05 5.76
CA SER A 45 -10.06 -10.25 5.30
C SER A 45 -9.26 -10.96 4.21
N PHE A 46 -8.76 -10.22 3.22
CA PHE A 46 -7.88 -10.72 2.18
C PHE A 46 -6.60 -11.34 2.75
N LEU A 47 -5.90 -10.63 3.64
CA LEU A 47 -4.68 -11.14 4.28
C LEU A 47 -4.93 -12.42 5.07
N GLN A 48 -6.05 -12.50 5.78
CA GLN A 48 -6.42 -13.69 6.52
C GLN A 48 -6.64 -14.88 5.58
N GLN A 49 -7.43 -14.69 4.51
CA GLN A 49 -7.67 -15.73 3.51
C GLN A 49 -6.37 -16.16 2.81
N TYR A 50 -5.46 -15.23 2.55
CA TYR A 50 -4.15 -15.54 1.97
C TYR A 50 -3.31 -16.42 2.91
N GLU A 51 -3.23 -16.07 4.20
CA GLU A 51 -2.46 -16.82 5.20
C GLU A 51 -3.01 -18.23 5.45
N GLU A 52 -4.29 -18.49 5.18
CA GLU A 52 -4.90 -19.83 5.24
C GLU A 52 -4.32 -20.79 4.19
N VAL A 53 -3.94 -20.27 3.02
CA VAL A 53 -3.33 -21.06 1.94
C VAL A 53 -1.81 -21.05 2.04
N THR A 54 -1.22 -19.87 2.27
CA THR A 54 0.24 -19.67 2.35
C THR A 54 0.58 -18.84 3.58
N PRO A 55 0.94 -19.49 4.70
CA PRO A 55 1.29 -18.79 5.94
C PRO A 55 2.47 -17.85 5.76
N LEU A 56 2.31 -16.60 6.16
CA LEU A 56 3.38 -15.60 6.09
C LEU A 56 4.34 -15.76 7.28
N SER A 57 5.62 -15.97 6.98
CA SER A 57 6.67 -15.97 7.99
C SER A 57 6.85 -14.59 8.65
N SER A 58 7.50 -14.51 9.81
CA SER A 58 7.83 -13.20 10.42
C SER A 58 8.67 -12.31 9.49
N PHE A 59 9.55 -12.91 8.67
CA PHE A 59 10.28 -12.19 7.64
C PHE A 59 9.35 -11.61 6.58
N SER A 60 8.43 -12.43 6.04
CA SER A 60 7.46 -12.01 5.03
C SER A 60 6.55 -10.89 5.53
N LYS A 61 6.10 -10.96 6.79
CA LYS A 61 5.27 -9.90 7.41
C LYS A 61 6.03 -8.57 7.54
N ARG A 62 7.30 -8.60 7.96
CA ARG A 62 8.16 -7.41 8.01
C ARG A 62 8.41 -6.83 6.62
N LEU A 63 8.66 -7.71 5.65
CA LEU A 63 8.95 -7.34 4.27
C LEU A 63 7.70 -6.80 3.54
N LEU A 64 6.52 -7.28 3.87
CA LEU A 64 5.24 -6.71 3.45
C LEU A 64 5.06 -5.32 4.07
N TYR A 65 5.24 -5.19 5.38
CA TYR A 65 5.11 -3.91 6.08
C TYR A 65 6.09 -2.86 5.56
N SER A 66 7.34 -3.23 5.26
CA SER A 66 8.31 -2.31 4.66
C SER A 66 7.90 -1.83 3.28
N ARG A 67 7.20 -2.66 2.49
CA ARG A 67 6.62 -2.22 1.22
C ARG A 67 5.49 -1.22 1.47
N LEU A 68 4.56 -1.52 2.36
CA LEU A 68 3.45 -0.61 2.67
C LEU A 68 3.93 0.74 3.23
N LEU A 69 5.01 0.76 4.01
CA LEU A 69 5.62 2.01 4.49
C LEU A 69 6.17 2.89 3.38
N PHE A 70 6.54 2.32 2.23
CA PHE A 70 7.03 3.10 1.11
C PHE A 70 5.85 3.79 0.39
N PRO A 71 5.81 5.13 0.33
CA PRO A 71 4.68 5.87 -0.22
C PRO A 71 4.73 5.91 -1.74
N LEU A 72 4.54 4.75 -2.39
CA LEU A 72 4.71 4.60 -3.84
C LEU A 72 3.90 5.63 -4.64
N HIS A 73 2.60 5.77 -4.34
CA HIS A 73 1.73 6.69 -5.08
C HIS A 73 2.19 8.15 -5.02
N TYR A 74 2.76 8.58 -3.89
CA TYR A 74 3.34 9.92 -3.80
C TYR A 74 4.49 10.09 -4.80
N PHE A 75 5.41 9.12 -4.87
CA PHE A 75 6.52 9.17 -5.82
C PHE A 75 6.05 9.11 -7.28
N GLU A 76 5.08 8.24 -7.59
CA GLU A 76 4.50 8.14 -8.94
C GLU A 76 3.85 9.46 -9.39
N ILE A 77 3.14 10.14 -8.49
CA ILE A 77 2.50 11.43 -8.77
C ILE A 77 3.57 12.51 -9.00
N VAL A 78 4.58 12.60 -8.13
CA VAL A 78 5.65 13.59 -8.25
C VAL A 78 6.48 13.36 -9.50
N GLU A 79 6.86 12.12 -9.79
CA GLU A 79 7.56 11.76 -11.01
C GLU A 79 6.72 12.11 -12.25
N GLY A 80 5.44 11.74 -12.22
CA GLY A 80 4.48 12.08 -13.27
C GLY A 80 4.41 13.57 -13.54
N TYR A 81 4.30 14.41 -12.49
CA TYR A 81 4.28 15.87 -12.61
C TYR A 81 5.52 16.44 -13.31
N TYR A 82 6.72 15.95 -12.96
CA TYR A 82 7.95 16.45 -13.56
C TYR A 82 8.19 15.92 -14.98
N MET A 83 7.58 14.79 -15.33
CA MET A 83 7.65 14.20 -16.66
C MET A 83 6.53 14.69 -17.61
N SER A 84 5.50 15.34 -17.08
CA SER A 84 4.32 15.74 -17.85
C SER A 84 4.49 17.06 -18.61
N GLY A 85 3.65 17.26 -19.63
CA GLY A 85 3.52 18.57 -20.27
C GLY A 85 2.80 19.58 -19.36
N GLU A 86 2.90 20.88 -19.67
CA GLU A 86 2.24 21.95 -18.89
C GLU A 86 0.72 21.73 -18.73
N ASN A 87 0.06 21.19 -19.76
CA ASN A 87 -1.39 20.95 -19.76
C ASN A 87 -1.82 19.78 -18.84
N GLU A 88 -0.89 18.95 -18.41
CA GLU A 88 -1.15 17.76 -17.57
C GLU A 88 -0.75 17.98 -16.11
N LYS A 89 -0.03 19.07 -15.80
CA LYS A 89 0.45 19.36 -14.44
C LYS A 89 -0.67 19.53 -13.43
N SER A 90 -1.77 20.20 -13.81
CA SER A 90 -2.92 20.40 -12.93
C SER A 90 -3.56 19.08 -12.48
N TYR A 91 -3.53 18.04 -13.34
CA TYR A 91 -4.01 16.71 -12.98
C TYR A 91 -3.16 16.09 -11.86
N TYR A 92 -1.83 16.17 -11.97
CA TYR A 92 -0.94 15.63 -10.94
C TYR A 92 -0.98 16.45 -9.64
N GLU A 93 -1.19 17.77 -9.71
CA GLU A 93 -1.45 18.61 -8.54
C GLU A 93 -2.72 18.15 -7.80
N GLU A 94 -3.83 17.95 -8.53
CA GLU A 94 -5.08 17.44 -7.95
C GLU A 94 -4.91 16.04 -7.34
N ARG A 95 -4.16 15.14 -7.99
CA ARG A 95 -3.87 13.81 -7.44
C ARG A 95 -2.99 13.88 -6.19
N LEU A 96 -2.04 14.83 -6.15
CA LEU A 96 -1.19 15.03 -4.98
C LEU A 96 -2.04 15.47 -3.79
N ASP A 97 -2.91 16.46 -3.97
CA ASP A 97 -3.84 16.90 -2.93
C ASP A 97 -4.73 15.75 -2.45
N TYR A 98 -5.23 14.92 -3.37
CA TYR A 98 -6.01 13.73 -3.03
C TYR A 98 -5.25 12.77 -2.10
N VAL A 99 -4.02 12.37 -2.45
CA VAL A 99 -3.23 11.43 -1.64
C VAL A 99 -2.80 12.05 -0.31
N LEU A 100 -2.48 13.35 -0.28
CA LEU A 100 -2.10 14.04 0.95
C LEU A 100 -3.27 14.16 1.95
N ASN A 101 -4.49 14.39 1.44
CA ASN A 101 -5.69 14.47 2.29
C ASN A 101 -6.01 13.13 2.97
N ASP A 102 -5.69 12.00 2.33
CA ASP A 102 -5.91 10.67 2.90
C ASP A 102 -4.69 10.11 3.67
N ALA A 103 -3.56 10.84 3.74
CA ALA A 103 -2.32 10.34 4.35
C ALA A 103 -2.51 9.86 5.79
N ASN A 104 -3.24 10.62 6.62
CA ASN A 104 -3.56 10.25 8.00
C ASN A 104 -4.32 8.92 8.10
N ARG A 105 -5.21 8.66 7.14
CA ARG A 105 -5.97 7.40 7.06
C ARG A 105 -5.05 6.24 6.70
N TYR A 106 -4.10 6.46 5.79
CA TYR A 106 -3.10 5.45 5.46
C TYR A 106 -2.21 5.12 6.65
N GLU A 107 -1.73 6.14 7.37
CA GLU A 107 -0.94 5.96 8.59
C GLU A 107 -1.70 5.16 9.66
N TYR A 108 -2.99 5.46 9.82
CA TYR A 108 -3.86 4.67 10.70
C TYR A 108 -3.94 3.20 10.25
N PHE A 109 -4.13 2.93 8.96
CA PHE A 109 -4.10 1.57 8.43
C PHE A 109 -2.77 0.85 8.72
N LEU A 110 -1.63 1.50 8.47
CA LEU A 110 -0.31 0.94 8.77
C LEU A 110 -0.15 0.60 10.26
N LYS A 111 -0.68 1.45 11.13
CA LYS A 111 -0.70 1.18 12.58
C LYS A 111 -1.52 -0.06 12.90
N VAL A 112 -2.76 -0.13 12.44
CA VAL A 112 -3.65 -1.28 12.68
C VAL A 112 -3.02 -2.57 12.15
N PHE A 113 -2.36 -2.51 10.99
CA PHE A 113 -1.66 -3.65 10.41
C PHE A 113 -0.54 -4.17 11.32
N GLN A 114 0.26 -3.26 11.87
CA GLN A 114 1.32 -3.61 12.80
C GLN A 114 0.76 -4.26 14.08
N GLU A 115 -0.29 -3.70 14.66
CA GLU A 115 -0.92 -4.21 15.88
C GLU A 115 -1.51 -5.62 15.65
N MET A 116 -2.26 -5.80 14.56
CA MET A 116 -2.83 -7.10 14.17
C MET A 116 -1.76 -8.16 13.90
N SER A 117 -0.68 -7.76 13.23
CA SER A 117 0.46 -8.64 12.99
C SER A 117 1.14 -9.07 14.29
N ALA A 118 1.23 -8.19 15.29
CA ALA A 118 1.80 -8.51 16.59
C ALA A 118 0.92 -9.51 17.37
N MET A 119 -0.40 -9.33 17.37
CA MET A 119 -1.35 -10.22 18.07
C MET A 119 -1.33 -11.66 17.52
N ARG A 120 -1.13 -11.82 16.21
CA ARG A 120 -1.15 -13.13 15.53
C ARG A 120 0.21 -13.82 15.48
N SER A 121 1.28 -13.15 15.91
CA SER A 121 2.64 -13.68 15.81
C SER A 121 3.10 -14.29 17.13
N GLY A 122 3.31 -15.60 17.16
CA GLY A 122 4.17 -16.24 18.18
C GLY A 122 5.67 -15.98 17.97
N GLY A 123 6.04 -15.23 16.92
CA GLY A 123 7.41 -14.92 16.48
C GLY A 123 7.83 -13.48 16.74
N SER A 124 8.90 -13.02 16.08
CA SER A 124 9.47 -11.69 16.32
C SER A 124 8.55 -10.57 15.76
N PRO A 125 8.15 -9.58 16.56
CA PRO A 125 7.17 -8.57 16.16
C PRO A 125 7.72 -7.65 15.06
N ILE A 126 6.82 -6.99 14.33
CA ILE A 126 7.20 -5.90 13.42
C ILE A 126 7.68 -4.71 14.28
N PRO A 127 8.88 -4.13 14.02
CA PRO A 127 9.38 -3.00 14.79
C PRO A 127 8.47 -1.78 14.70
N ALA A 128 8.24 -1.11 15.83
CA ALA A 128 7.47 0.14 15.88
C ALA A 128 8.14 1.24 15.05
N VAL A 129 7.32 1.99 14.32
CA VAL A 129 7.77 3.13 13.51
C VAL A 129 7.40 4.41 14.26
N GLY A 130 8.41 5.12 14.79
CA GLY A 130 8.21 6.19 15.75
C GLY A 130 7.46 7.44 15.26
N TRP A 131 7.32 7.63 13.95
CA TRP A 131 6.59 8.76 13.37
C TRP A 131 5.11 8.46 13.13
N ILE A 132 4.69 7.18 13.14
CA ILE A 132 3.28 6.80 13.01
C ILE A 132 2.60 7.07 14.35
N GLN A 133 1.70 8.06 14.39
CA GLN A 133 1.14 8.54 15.64
C GLN A 133 0.18 7.53 16.31
N PRO A 134 0.03 7.58 17.64
CA PRO A 134 -1.00 6.82 18.33
C PRO A 134 -2.40 7.28 17.91
N ALA A 135 -3.28 6.34 17.58
CA ALA A 135 -4.71 6.54 17.26
C ALA A 135 -5.52 7.48 18.19
N ALA A 136 -5.03 7.84 19.38
CA ALA A 136 -5.68 8.82 20.25
C ALA A 136 -5.65 10.26 19.69
N ASP A 137 -4.73 10.55 18.77
CA ASP A 137 -4.50 11.90 18.25
C ASP A 137 -5.16 12.15 16.88
N LEU A 138 -5.68 11.09 16.24
CA LEU A 138 -6.33 11.16 14.93
C LEU A 138 -7.84 11.35 15.10
N LYS A 139 -8.27 12.61 15.26
CA LYS A 139 -9.68 12.96 15.08
C LYS A 139 -9.97 13.06 13.59
N PHE A 140 -10.64 12.05 13.04
CA PHE A 140 -11.25 12.16 11.72
C PHE A 140 -12.40 13.18 11.83
N GLN A 141 -12.25 14.35 11.20
CA GLN A 141 -13.30 15.36 11.04
C GLN A 141 -14.13 15.08 9.81
#